data_AF-A0A094GH19-F1
#
_entry.id   AF-A0A094GH19-F1
#
_cell.length_a   1.000
_cell.length_b   1.000
_cell.length_c   1.000
_cell.angle_alpha   90.00
_cell.angle_beta   90.00
_cell.angle_gamma   90.00
#
_symmetry.space_group_name_H-M   'P 1'
#
loop_
_entity.id
_entity.type
_entity.pdbx_description
1 polymer ?
#
loop_
_entity_poly.entity_id
_entity_poly.type
_entity_poly.pdbx_seq_one_letter_code
_entity_poly.pdbx_strand_id
1 'polypeptide(L)'
;MQHDYYRITRVTGTTYSISLTTDATPLYRVEVDTHPAADPAIQVFDLFNPLPLATARLSPAVINSTTCTRDPAGDNPKWRPLSLRLSTFLNYSILPIVVIPGVQPIERYVRWQPRTKTSSHLELWLQEPLFESSAGAASTTQSRDLLLARYGIGGMGFTADQMLEIRRGGGREFELGVLVQAFAVSEIDRRRKAKNGK
;
A
#
# COMPACT_ATOMS: atom_id res chain seq x y z
N MET A 1 4.43 11.03 16.86
CA MET A 1 3.68 11.03 15.57
C MET A 1 2.46 10.15 15.76
N GLN A 2 1.33 10.49 15.15
CA GLN A 2 0.08 9.75 15.31
C GLN A 2 -0.10 8.76 14.16
N HIS A 3 -0.50 7.54 14.50
CA HIS A 3 -0.71 6.45 13.56
C HIS A 3 -2.12 5.89 13.75
N ASP A 4 -2.73 5.48 12.65
CA ASP A 4 -3.91 4.62 12.66
C ASP A 4 -3.47 3.17 12.53
N TYR A 5 -4.06 2.32 13.35
CA TYR A 5 -3.85 0.89 13.30
C TYR A 5 -5.12 0.25 12.76
N TYR A 6 -4.96 -0.44 11.64
CA TYR A 6 -6.03 -1.18 10.98
C TYR A 6 -5.85 -2.66 11.23
N ARG A 7 -6.90 -3.33 11.67
CA ARG A 7 -6.98 -4.79 11.76
C ARG A 7 -7.53 -5.33 10.45
N ILE A 8 -6.80 -6.27 9.86
CA ILE A 8 -7.21 -7.02 8.68
C ILE A 8 -7.78 -8.36 9.12
N THR A 9 -9.04 -8.64 8.81
CA THR A 9 -9.68 -9.92 9.13
C THR A 9 -10.07 -10.62 7.84
N ARG A 10 -9.63 -11.86 7.65
CA ARG A 10 -10.02 -12.67 6.50
C ARG A 10 -11.44 -13.17 6.70
N VAL A 11 -12.36 -12.80 5.80
CA VAL A 11 -13.77 -13.21 5.85
C VAL A 11 -13.98 -14.48 5.02
N THR A 12 -13.35 -14.56 3.84
CA THR A 12 -13.41 -15.72 2.94
C THR A 12 -12.02 -16.05 2.38
N GLY A 13 -11.94 -16.99 1.44
CA GLY A 13 -10.70 -17.29 0.71
C GLY A 13 -10.08 -16.06 0.05
N THR A 14 -10.89 -15.12 -0.44
CA THR A 14 -10.48 -14.00 -1.29
C THR A 14 -10.97 -12.64 -0.76
N THR A 15 -11.76 -12.61 0.31
CA THR A 15 -12.34 -11.39 0.87
C THR A 15 -11.81 -11.11 2.27
N TYR A 16 -11.50 -9.84 2.54
CA TYR A 16 -10.98 -9.34 3.80
C TYR A 16 -11.79 -8.13 4.25
N SER A 17 -12.02 -8.00 5.56
CA SER A 17 -12.59 -6.81 6.18
C SER A 17 -11.52 -6.04 6.94
N ILE A 18 -11.53 -4.72 6.82
CA ILE A 18 -10.57 -3.81 7.46
C ILE A 18 -11.33 -2.96 8.46
N SER A 19 -10.88 -2.93 9.71
CA SER A 19 -11.45 -2.14 10.81
C SER A 19 -10.34 -1.39 11.54
N LEU A 20 -10.66 -0.33 12.28
CA LEU A 20 -9.68 0.28 13.17
C LEU A 20 -9.47 -0.62 14.40
N THR A 21 -8.30 -0.59 15.02
CA THR A 21 -8.11 -1.32 16.29
C THR A 21 -8.89 -0.68 17.45
N THR A 22 -9.24 0.60 17.33
CA THR A 22 -10.04 1.35 18.31
C THR A 22 -11.54 1.20 18.11
N ASP A 23 -11.99 0.75 16.92
CA ASP A 23 -13.39 0.51 16.59
C ASP A 23 -13.49 -0.70 15.65
N ALA A 24 -14.12 -1.76 16.15
CA ALA A 24 -14.25 -3.03 15.43
C ALA A 24 -15.24 -2.97 14.25
N THR A 25 -15.97 -1.86 14.07
CA THR A 25 -16.84 -1.65 12.91
C THR A 25 -16.00 -1.69 11.63
N PRO A 26 -16.29 -2.59 10.67
CA PRO A 26 -15.55 -2.63 9.43
C PRO A 26 -15.70 -1.31 8.65
N LEU A 27 -14.62 -0.82 8.08
CA LEU A 27 -14.58 0.39 7.27
C LEU A 27 -14.47 0.05 5.79
N TYR A 28 -13.67 -0.97 5.46
CA TYR A 28 -13.43 -1.39 4.10
C TYR A 28 -13.60 -2.90 3.94
N ARG A 29 -14.06 -3.29 2.77
CA ARG A 29 -13.98 -4.66 2.26
C ARG A 29 -12.95 -4.70 1.15
N VAL A 30 -12.00 -5.62 1.23
CA VAL A 30 -11.00 -5.86 0.18
C VAL A 30 -11.27 -7.21 -0.45
N GLU A 31 -11.38 -7.24 -1.76
CA GLU A 31 -11.53 -8.46 -2.56
C GLU A 31 -10.25 -8.67 -3.38
N VAL A 32 -9.74 -9.89 -3.37
CA VAL A 32 -8.49 -10.29 -4.04
C VAL A 32 -8.78 -11.48 -4.94
N ASP A 33 -8.73 -11.27 -6.25
CA ASP A 33 -8.75 -12.36 -7.21
C ASP A 33 -7.33 -12.89 -7.42
N THR A 34 -7.14 -14.13 -6.96
CA THR A 34 -5.84 -14.82 -6.99
C THR A 34 -5.53 -15.43 -8.36
N HIS A 35 -6.46 -15.39 -9.32
CA HIS A 35 -6.24 -15.87 -10.67
C HIS A 35 -5.18 -14.99 -11.39
N PRO A 36 -4.16 -15.57 -12.04
CA PRO A 36 -3.09 -14.79 -12.68
C PRO A 36 -3.57 -13.79 -13.74
N ALA A 37 -4.66 -14.13 -14.44
CA ALA A 37 -5.28 -13.29 -15.48
C ALA A 37 -6.38 -12.35 -14.97
N ALA A 38 -6.59 -12.25 -13.65
CA ALA A 38 -7.61 -11.36 -13.09
C ALA A 38 -7.26 -9.88 -13.31
N ASP A 39 -8.24 -9.12 -13.80
CA ASP A 39 -8.15 -7.68 -14.00
C ASP A 39 -9.51 -7.01 -13.73
N PRO A 40 -9.67 -6.24 -12.63
CA PRO A 40 -8.64 -5.98 -11.63
C PRO A 40 -8.35 -7.17 -10.71
N ALA A 41 -7.13 -7.25 -10.19
CA ALA A 41 -6.74 -8.31 -9.26
C ALA A 41 -7.13 -8.00 -7.82
N ILE A 42 -7.20 -6.72 -7.44
CA ILE A 42 -7.57 -6.29 -6.09
C ILE A 42 -8.54 -5.13 -6.19
N GLN A 43 -9.59 -5.17 -5.38
CA GLN A 43 -10.57 -4.11 -5.27
C GLN A 43 -10.85 -3.80 -3.79
N VAL A 44 -10.94 -2.50 -3.47
CA VAL A 44 -11.29 -2.01 -2.14
C VAL A 44 -12.65 -1.33 -2.24
N PHE A 45 -13.58 -1.70 -1.38
CA PHE A 45 -14.92 -1.17 -1.33
C PHE A 45 -15.19 -0.51 0.03
N ASP A 46 -16.08 0.48 0.00
CA ASP A 46 -16.85 0.84 1.20
C ASP A 46 -17.80 -0.32 1.55
N LEU A 47 -18.29 -0.39 2.78
CA LEU A 47 -19.25 -1.43 3.17
C LEU A 47 -20.58 -1.32 2.42
N PHE A 48 -20.99 -0.10 2.12
CA PHE A 48 -22.32 0.18 1.57
C PHE A 48 -22.29 0.52 0.08
N ASN A 49 -21.11 0.83 -0.47
CA ASN A 49 -20.97 1.21 -1.87
C ASN A 49 -20.51 0.01 -2.71
N PRO A 50 -21.30 -0.42 -3.71
CA PRO A 50 -20.89 -1.51 -4.61
C PRO A 50 -19.74 -1.11 -5.56
N LEU A 51 -19.47 0.19 -5.72
CA LEU A 51 -18.39 0.67 -6.56
C LEU A 51 -17.05 0.64 -5.82
N PRO A 52 -15.97 0.17 -6.47
CA PRO A 52 -14.66 0.13 -5.85
C PRO A 52 -14.14 1.54 -5.58
N LEU A 53 -13.66 1.79 -4.37
CA LEU A 53 -12.96 3.01 -3.97
C LEU A 53 -11.50 3.02 -4.45
N ALA A 54 -10.88 1.84 -4.46
CA ALA A 54 -9.52 1.67 -4.96
C ALA A 54 -9.36 0.32 -5.66
N THR A 55 -8.39 0.23 -6.55
CA THR A 55 -8.21 -0.94 -7.42
C THR A 55 -6.74 -1.12 -7.77
N ALA A 56 -6.28 -2.37 -7.85
CA ALA A 56 -4.98 -2.70 -8.43
C ALA A 56 -5.12 -3.66 -9.61
N ARG A 57 -4.38 -3.36 -10.68
CA ARG A 57 -4.21 -4.20 -11.86
C ARG A 57 -2.80 -4.73 -11.84
N LEU A 58 -2.62 -6.03 -11.94
CA LEU A 58 -1.33 -6.69 -11.74
C LEU A 58 -0.90 -7.49 -12.96
N SER A 59 0.41 -7.52 -13.20
CA SER A 59 1.01 -8.45 -14.16
C SER A 59 0.79 -9.91 -13.72
N PRO A 60 0.54 -10.86 -14.65
CA PRO A 60 0.56 -10.73 -16.11
C PRO A 60 -0.74 -10.29 -16.78
N ALA A 61 -1.85 -10.10 -16.04
CA ALA A 61 -3.12 -9.68 -16.63
C ALA A 61 -3.00 -8.33 -17.37
N VAL A 62 -2.14 -7.44 -16.86
CA VAL A 62 -1.70 -6.22 -17.53
C VAL A 62 -0.19 -6.18 -17.71
N ILE A 63 0.28 -5.43 -18.73
CA ILE A 63 1.72 -5.25 -18.98
C ILE A 63 2.38 -4.51 -17.81
N ASN A 64 1.81 -3.36 -17.43
CA ASN A 64 2.30 -2.53 -16.33
C ASN A 64 1.33 -2.60 -15.16
N SER A 65 1.82 -3.04 -14.00
CA SER A 65 1.00 -3.06 -12.79
C SER A 65 0.70 -1.63 -12.35
N THR A 66 -0.54 -1.36 -11.96
CA THR A 66 -1.01 -0.01 -11.62
C THR A 66 -2.01 -0.06 -10.47
N THR A 67 -2.14 1.04 -9.75
CA THR A 67 -3.16 1.24 -8.71
C THR A 67 -3.96 2.50 -8.97
N CYS A 68 -5.25 2.48 -8.66
CA CYS A 68 -6.13 3.62 -8.73
C CYS A 68 -6.82 3.79 -7.39
N THR A 69 -6.86 5.02 -6.87
CA THR A 69 -7.53 5.39 -5.61
C THR A 69 -8.55 6.50 -5.81
N ARG A 70 -8.67 7.00 -7.05
CA ARG A 70 -9.55 8.09 -7.42
C ARG A 70 -10.52 7.54 -8.45
N ASP A 71 -11.70 7.20 -7.95
CA ASP A 71 -12.85 6.75 -8.73
C ASP A 71 -12.53 5.73 -9.84
N PRO A 72 -12.07 4.51 -9.48
CA PRO A 72 -11.72 3.47 -10.46
C PRO A 72 -12.82 3.11 -11.46
N ALA A 73 -14.09 3.35 -11.11
CA ALA A 73 -15.26 3.04 -11.92
C ALA A 73 -15.92 4.27 -12.57
N GLY A 74 -15.39 5.48 -12.33
CA GLY A 74 -15.94 6.72 -12.88
C GLY A 74 -15.19 7.25 -14.10
N ASP A 75 -15.47 8.49 -14.47
CA ASP A 75 -15.10 9.07 -15.77
C ASP A 75 -13.62 9.49 -15.88
N ASN A 76 -12.90 9.63 -14.76
CA ASN A 76 -11.51 10.10 -14.76
C ASN A 76 -10.63 9.34 -13.74
N PRO A 77 -10.42 8.02 -13.94
CA PRO A 77 -9.63 7.22 -13.04
C PRO A 77 -8.15 7.60 -13.15
N LYS A 78 -7.53 7.95 -12.02
CA LYS A 78 -6.09 8.24 -11.98
C LYS A 78 -5.29 6.97 -11.65
N TRP A 79 -4.78 6.31 -12.68
CA TRP A 79 -3.91 5.14 -12.56
C TRP A 79 -2.47 5.55 -12.27
N ARG A 80 -1.92 5.06 -11.15
CA ARG A 80 -0.55 5.30 -10.72
C ARG A 80 0.29 4.03 -10.93
N PRO A 81 1.52 4.15 -11.45
CA PRO A 81 2.38 3.00 -11.71
C PRO A 81 2.78 2.30 -10.41
N LEU A 82 2.79 0.97 -10.45
CA LEU A 82 3.27 0.11 -9.39
C LEU A 82 4.39 -0.77 -9.97
N SER A 83 5.64 -0.35 -9.76
CA SER A 83 6.83 -1.07 -10.26
C SER A 83 7.15 -2.23 -9.31
N LEU A 84 6.59 -3.38 -9.65
CA LEU A 84 6.77 -4.64 -8.94
C LEU A 84 7.94 -5.39 -9.54
N ARG A 85 9.13 -5.18 -8.99
CA ARG A 85 10.36 -5.76 -9.55
C ARG A 85 10.46 -7.22 -9.12
N LEU A 86 10.34 -8.13 -10.08
CA LEU A 86 10.45 -9.57 -9.82
C LEU A 86 11.85 -9.99 -9.31
N SER A 87 12.90 -9.26 -9.71
CA SER A 87 14.30 -9.54 -9.35
C SER A 87 14.75 -8.96 -8.02
N THR A 88 13.99 -8.03 -7.43
CA THR A 88 14.35 -7.37 -6.17
C THR A 88 13.20 -7.43 -5.17
N PHE A 89 13.50 -7.43 -3.87
CA PHE A 89 12.44 -7.33 -2.84
C PHE A 89 11.87 -5.90 -2.71
N LEU A 90 12.41 -4.94 -3.45
CA LEU A 90 12.00 -3.55 -3.44
C LEU A 90 10.95 -3.31 -4.53
N ASN A 91 9.81 -2.79 -4.12
CA ASN A 91 8.72 -2.40 -4.99
C ASN A 91 8.51 -0.89 -4.90
N TYR A 92 8.37 -0.22 -6.04
CA TYR A 92 8.24 1.24 -6.09
C TYR A 92 6.84 1.63 -6.55
N SER A 93 6.29 2.67 -5.95
CA SER A 93 4.98 3.19 -6.31
C SER A 93 4.94 4.70 -6.15
N ILE A 94 3.78 5.27 -6.47
CA ILE A 94 3.43 6.66 -6.20
C ILE A 94 2.21 6.70 -5.30
N LEU A 95 2.23 7.53 -4.26
CA LEU A 95 1.08 7.84 -3.42
C LEU A 95 0.74 9.33 -3.46
N PRO A 96 -0.55 9.70 -3.54
CA PRO A 96 -0.98 11.05 -3.26
C PRO A 96 -0.91 11.28 -1.74
N ILE A 97 -0.31 12.40 -1.30
CA ILE A 97 -0.21 12.76 0.11
C ILE A 97 -0.67 14.20 0.29
N VAL A 98 -1.61 14.44 1.20
CA VAL A 98 -1.93 15.78 1.67
C VAL A 98 -0.90 16.18 2.73
N VAL A 99 0.02 17.08 2.39
CA VAL A 99 1.05 17.55 3.35
C VAL A 99 0.54 18.71 4.20
N ILE A 100 -0.32 19.55 3.63
CA ILE A 100 -0.93 20.70 4.29
C ILE A 100 -2.45 20.55 4.18
N PRO A 101 -3.20 20.51 5.30
CA PRO A 101 -4.66 20.46 5.27
C PRO A 101 -5.26 21.59 4.42
N GLY A 102 -6.23 21.25 3.55
CA GLY A 102 -6.85 22.19 2.62
C GLY A 102 -6.10 22.41 1.30
N VAL A 103 -4.89 21.86 1.15
CA VAL A 103 -4.13 21.90 -0.11
C VAL A 103 -4.35 20.60 -0.88
N GLN A 104 -4.26 20.69 -2.22
CA GLN A 104 -4.37 19.51 -3.07
C GLN A 104 -3.29 18.46 -2.75
N PRO A 105 -3.61 17.15 -2.86
CA PRO A 105 -2.63 16.09 -2.67
C PRO A 105 -1.48 16.20 -3.67
N ILE A 106 -0.25 16.01 -3.19
CA ILE A 106 0.94 15.94 -4.04
C ILE A 106 1.37 14.50 -4.22
N GLU A 107 1.85 14.16 -5.41
CA GLU A 107 2.35 12.83 -5.70
C GLU A 107 3.78 12.66 -5.17
N ARG A 108 4.00 11.53 -4.50
CA ARG A 108 5.29 11.19 -3.89
C ARG A 108 5.67 9.77 -4.22
N TYR A 109 6.94 9.59 -4.56
CA TYR A 109 7.52 8.27 -4.76
C TYR A 109 7.67 7.57 -3.42
N VAL A 110 7.30 6.30 -3.40
CA VAL A 110 7.37 5.47 -2.19
C VAL A 110 7.95 4.11 -2.53
N ARG A 111 8.58 3.50 -1.53
CA ARG A 111 9.21 2.18 -1.63
C ARG A 111 8.60 1.24 -0.61
N TRP A 112 8.03 0.15 -1.11
CA TRP A 112 7.65 -1.01 -0.33
C TRP A 112 8.82 -1.99 -0.26
N GLN A 113 9.15 -2.44 0.94
CA GLN A 113 10.17 -3.47 1.15
C GLN A 113 9.80 -4.38 2.32
N PRO A 114 10.18 -5.67 2.28
CA PRO A 114 10.12 -6.51 3.46
C PRO A 114 10.99 -5.97 4.59
N ARG A 115 10.53 -6.07 5.84
CA ARG A 115 11.31 -5.67 7.02
C ARG A 115 12.64 -6.43 7.10
N THR A 116 12.62 -7.70 6.72
CA THR A 116 13.81 -8.53 6.52
C THR A 116 13.63 -9.35 5.24
N LYS A 117 14.71 -9.88 4.64
CA LYS A 117 14.66 -10.64 3.38
C LYS A 117 13.72 -11.85 3.41
N THR A 118 13.44 -12.39 4.59
CA THR A 118 12.61 -13.59 4.80
C THR A 118 11.26 -13.28 5.43
N SER A 119 11.01 -12.02 5.84
CA SER A 119 9.77 -11.65 6.52
C SER A 119 8.64 -11.41 5.53
N SER A 120 7.42 -11.78 5.96
CA SER A 120 6.17 -11.37 5.32
C SER A 120 5.72 -9.96 5.73
N HIS A 121 6.38 -9.34 6.71
CA HIS A 121 6.11 -7.97 7.14
C HIS A 121 6.67 -6.98 6.13
N LEU A 122 5.88 -5.96 5.80
CA LEU A 122 6.22 -4.95 4.81
C LEU A 122 6.33 -3.58 5.47
N GLU A 123 7.25 -2.77 4.98
CA GLU A 123 7.40 -1.37 5.35
C GLU A 123 7.30 -0.50 4.11
N LEU A 124 6.60 0.62 4.26
CA LEU A 124 6.42 1.64 3.24
C LEU A 124 7.21 2.89 3.63
N TRP A 125 8.19 3.25 2.82
CA TRP A 125 9.04 4.40 3.02
C TRP A 125 8.79 5.46 1.95
N LEU A 126 8.69 6.73 2.36
CA LEU A 126 8.74 7.87 1.47
C LEU A 126 10.14 7.96 0.87
N GLN A 127 10.23 8.06 -0.45
CA GLN A 127 11.48 8.30 -1.14
C GLN A 127 11.62 9.79 -1.41
N GLU A 128 12.60 10.44 -0.78
CA GLU A 128 12.98 11.81 -1.13
C GLU A 128 13.84 11.80 -2.42
N PRO A 129 13.79 12.87 -3.23
CA PRO A 129 14.59 12.96 -4.44
C PRO A 129 16.09 12.79 -4.10
N LEU A 130 16.77 11.97 -4.89
CA LEU A 130 18.19 11.62 -4.71
C LEU A 130 19.14 12.84 -4.80
N PHE A 131 18.66 14.02 -5.24
CA PHE A 131 19.45 15.24 -5.35
C PHE A 131 18.60 16.49 -5.05
N GLU A 132 18.72 17.06 -3.85
CA GLU A 132 18.64 18.50 -3.57
C GLU A 132 19.13 18.80 -2.14
N SER A 133 20.45 18.80 -1.96
CA SER A 133 21.11 19.80 -1.11
C SER A 133 22.03 20.63 -2.01
N SER A 134 21.45 21.26 -3.04
CA SER A 134 22.14 22.31 -3.77
C SER A 134 22.20 23.54 -2.86
N ALA A 135 23.42 24.08 -2.72
CA ALA A 135 23.78 25.28 -1.97
C ALA A 135 23.83 25.17 -0.42
N GLY A 136 25.04 24.85 0.06
CA GLY A 136 25.70 25.76 0.99
C GLY A 136 25.19 25.81 2.42
N ALA A 137 25.19 24.68 3.14
CA ALA A 137 25.44 24.68 4.57
C ALA A 137 25.83 23.26 4.97
N ALA A 138 26.82 23.14 5.86
CA ALA A 138 27.15 21.89 6.54
C ALA A 138 25.93 21.41 7.34
N SER A 139 25.07 20.65 6.68
CA SER A 139 23.88 20.06 7.27
C SER A 139 24.10 18.55 7.29
N THR A 140 24.45 18.05 8.47
CA THR A 140 24.51 16.63 8.85
C THR A 140 23.13 15.95 8.86
N THR A 141 22.14 16.48 8.15
CA THR A 141 20.84 15.81 8.01
C THR A 141 20.96 14.75 6.92
N GLN A 142 21.24 13.51 7.36
CA GLN A 142 20.89 12.32 6.59
C GLN A 142 19.47 12.50 6.03
N SER A 143 19.30 12.37 4.71
CA SER A 143 17.97 12.28 4.10
C SER A 143 17.17 11.25 4.89
N ARG A 144 16.11 11.71 5.55
CA ARG A 144 15.34 10.88 6.47
C ARG A 144 14.30 10.16 5.64
N ASP A 145 14.62 8.96 5.18
CA ASP A 145 13.62 8.00 4.70
C ASP A 145 12.48 8.00 5.74
N LEU A 146 11.30 8.48 5.35
CA LEU A 146 10.17 8.66 6.26
C LEU A 146 9.28 7.42 6.18
N LEU A 147 9.16 6.69 7.28
CA LEU A 147 8.23 5.57 7.34
C LEU A 147 6.78 6.08 7.33
N LEU A 148 6.01 5.59 6.36
CA LEU A 148 4.63 5.97 6.12
C LEU A 148 3.65 4.89 6.60
N ALA A 149 3.99 3.61 6.43
CA ALA A 149 3.14 2.51 6.84
C ALA A 149 3.93 1.22 7.13
N ARG A 150 3.34 0.32 7.92
CA ARG A 150 3.85 -1.05 8.16
C ARG A 150 2.73 -2.06 8.11
N TYR A 151 2.95 -3.18 7.42
CA TYR A 151 2.10 -4.36 7.49
C TYR A 151 2.82 -5.46 8.26
N GLY A 152 2.17 -6.01 9.29
CA GLY A 152 2.78 -6.96 10.21
C GLY A 152 3.70 -6.25 11.19
N ILE A 153 3.29 -6.21 12.47
CA ILE A 153 4.03 -5.49 13.53
C ILE A 153 4.52 -6.53 14.53
N GLY A 154 5.81 -6.49 14.86
CA GLY A 154 6.40 -7.39 15.84
C GLY A 154 7.36 -6.65 16.76
N GLY A 155 7.31 -6.99 18.05
CA GLY A 155 8.15 -6.43 19.11
C GLY A 155 8.53 -7.49 20.16
N MET A 156 9.14 -7.05 21.26
CA MET A 156 9.54 -7.98 22.34
C MET A 156 8.29 -8.64 22.94
N GLY A 157 8.12 -9.94 22.68
CA GLY A 157 7.04 -10.75 23.23
C GLY A 157 5.70 -10.68 22.50
N PHE A 158 5.60 -10.00 21.35
CA PHE A 158 4.34 -9.98 20.58
C PHE A 158 4.55 -9.95 19.06
N THR A 159 3.60 -10.54 18.34
CA THR A 159 3.46 -10.44 16.88
C THR A 159 2.01 -10.12 16.53
N ALA A 160 1.84 -9.23 15.55
CA ALA A 160 0.56 -8.77 15.05
C ALA A 160 0.61 -8.80 13.52
N ASP A 161 0.51 -10.02 12.96
CA ASP A 161 0.75 -10.27 11.54
C ASP A 161 -0.35 -9.74 10.61
N GLN A 162 -1.54 -9.46 11.16
CA GLN A 162 -2.70 -8.95 10.43
C GLN A 162 -3.05 -7.50 10.81
N MET A 163 -2.03 -6.72 11.14
CA MET A 163 -2.18 -5.29 11.43
C MET A 163 -1.46 -4.44 10.38
N LEU A 164 -2.11 -3.36 9.99
CA LEU A 164 -1.56 -2.34 9.11
C LEU A 164 -1.51 -1.01 9.89
N GLU A 165 -0.30 -0.55 10.19
CA GLU A 165 -0.04 0.77 10.76
C GLU A 165 0.08 1.78 9.62
N ILE A 166 -0.70 2.85 9.63
CA ILE A 166 -0.65 3.94 8.65
C ILE A 166 -0.42 5.26 9.37
N ARG A 167 0.54 6.05 8.90
CA ARG A 167 0.77 7.40 9.41
C ARG A 167 -0.43 8.30 9.11
N ARG A 168 -0.96 9.00 10.13
CA ARG A 168 -2.04 9.98 9.94
C ARG A 168 -1.60 11.18 9.10
N GLY A 169 -2.60 11.79 8.45
CA GLY A 169 -2.46 13.10 7.82
C GLY A 169 -2.35 13.10 6.29
N GLY A 170 -2.21 11.94 5.64
CA GLY A 170 -2.09 11.88 4.17
C GLY A 170 -3.40 12.04 3.39
N GLY A 171 -4.56 12.01 4.06
CA GLY A 171 -5.89 12.06 3.44
C GLY A 171 -6.42 10.68 3.01
N ARG A 172 -7.67 10.62 2.54
CA ARG A 172 -8.35 9.37 2.18
C ARG A 172 -7.68 8.63 1.02
N GLU A 173 -7.29 9.33 -0.04
CA GLU A 173 -6.60 8.69 -1.18
C GLU A 173 -5.26 8.08 -0.77
N PHE A 174 -4.54 8.71 0.15
CA PHE A 174 -3.30 8.15 0.71
C PHE A 174 -3.58 6.83 1.42
N GLU A 175 -4.55 6.81 2.33
CA GLU A 175 -4.93 5.62 3.09
C GLU A 175 -5.36 4.47 2.18
N LEU A 176 -6.26 4.74 1.23
CA LEU A 176 -6.69 3.77 0.24
C LEU A 176 -5.52 3.28 -0.62
N GLY A 177 -4.58 4.17 -0.95
CA GLY A 177 -3.37 3.85 -1.68
C GLY A 177 -2.44 2.92 -0.92
N VAL A 178 -2.21 3.18 0.37
CA VAL A 178 -1.44 2.29 1.24
C VAL A 178 -2.10 0.92 1.32
N LEU A 179 -3.42 0.88 1.55
CA LEU A 179 -4.18 -0.36 1.66
C LEU A 179 -4.09 -1.20 0.38
N VAL A 180 -4.46 -0.63 -0.76
CA VAL A 180 -4.50 -1.36 -2.04
C VAL A 180 -3.09 -1.81 -2.48
N GLN A 181 -2.06 -0.99 -2.23
CA GLN A 181 -0.69 -1.35 -2.55
C GLN A 181 -0.13 -2.45 -1.64
N ALA A 182 -0.48 -2.46 -0.35
CA ALA A 182 -0.07 -3.53 0.56
C ALA A 182 -0.58 -4.89 0.07
N PHE A 183 -1.87 -4.99 -0.27
CA PHE A 183 -2.43 -6.21 -0.86
C PHE A 183 -1.79 -6.56 -2.20
N ALA A 184 -1.50 -5.56 -3.05
CA ALA A 184 -0.88 -5.79 -4.37
C ALA A 184 0.54 -6.37 -4.26
N VAL A 185 1.34 -5.84 -3.34
CA VAL A 185 2.70 -6.33 -3.08
C VAL A 185 2.64 -7.74 -2.50
N SER A 186 1.74 -8.01 -1.56
CA SER A 186 1.55 -9.35 -0.98
C SER A 186 1.08 -10.38 -2.01
N GLU A 187 0.15 -10.03 -2.89
CA GLU A 187 -0.35 -10.92 -3.94
C GLU A 187 0.73 -11.25 -4.97
N ILE A 188 1.56 -10.28 -5.35
CA ILE A 188 2.68 -10.53 -6.25
C ILE A 188 3.76 -11.40 -5.62
N ASP A 189 4.04 -11.22 -4.33
CA ASP A 189 4.91 -12.13 -3.59
C ASP A 189 4.35 -13.56 -3.58
N ARG A 190 3.03 -13.72 -3.38
CA ARG A 190 2.34 -15.02 -3.46
C ARG A 190 2.47 -15.64 -4.86
N ARG A 191 2.19 -14.89 -5.94
CA ARG A 191 2.34 -15.33 -7.34
C ARG A 191 3.77 -15.78 -7.63
N ARG A 192 4.76 -15.05 -7.10
CA ARG A 192 6.19 -15.39 -7.23
C ARG A 192 6.53 -16.70 -6.52
N LYS A 193 6.08 -16.88 -5.28
CA LYS A 193 6.28 -18.11 -4.51
C LYS A 193 5.66 -19.31 -5.22
N ALA A 194 4.42 -19.18 -5.68
CA ALA A 194 3.71 -20.20 -6.46
C ALA A 194 4.46 -20.57 -7.76
N LYS A 195 4.98 -19.60 -8.51
CA LYS A 195 5.78 -19.87 -9.73
C LYS A 195 7.08 -20.62 -9.43
N ASN A 196 7.69 -20.35 -8.27
CA ASN A 196 8.93 -20.97 -7.84
C ASN A 196 8.73 -22.32 -7.10
N GLY A 197 7.49 -22.82 -7.01
CA GLY A 197 7.17 -24.08 -6.32
C GLY A 197 7.40 -24.05 -4.81
N LYS A 198 7.32 -22.87 -4.19
CA LYS A 198 7.50 -22.66 -2.74
C LYS A 198 6.24 -22.16 -2.06
#